data_AF-A0A1V3RR81-F1
#
_entry.id   AF-A0A1V3RR81-F1
#
_cell.length_a   1.000
_cell.length_b   1.000
_cell.length_c   1.000
_cell.angle_alpha   90.00
_cell.angle_beta   90.00
_cell.angle_gamma   90.00
#
_symmetry.space_group_name_H-M   'P 1'
#
loop_
_entity.id
_entity.type
_entity.pdbx_description
1 polymer ?
#
loop_
_entity_poly.entity_id
_entity_poly.type
_entity_poly.pdbx_seq_one_letter_code
_entity_poly.pdbx_strand_id
1 'polypeptide(L)'
;MGKPQRDRVTIDLRGLREPLQTRALVNQMTPAALVRQAVLAYLAPKSGDQKPDPKPLKYVREEQVIKVTLRLPAGHAALMNYQARIANVSKSIYVAALIEGAPPPRNHAQTVAALQASTNRLAIISTDLSAYLRILHMVKPGASQELDRYQAGIDTLNEDIGRHLNTASALVAELRATRRPQ
;
A
#
# COMPACT_ATOMS: atom_id res chain seq x y z
N MET A 1 -29.05 16.00 26.36
CA MET A 1 -27.62 16.32 26.19
C MET A 1 -27.49 17.56 25.33
N GLY A 2 -26.99 18.67 25.89
CA GLY A 2 -26.90 19.96 25.21
C GLY A 2 -25.88 19.95 24.06
N LYS A 3 -26.14 20.68 22.99
CA LYS A 3 -25.19 20.86 21.88
C LYS A 3 -23.88 21.44 22.43
N PRO A 4 -22.70 20.98 21.98
CA PRO A 4 -21.44 21.62 22.35
C PRO A 4 -21.49 23.07 21.87
N GLN A 5 -21.54 24.00 22.83
CA GLN A 5 -21.49 25.42 22.57
C GLN A 5 -20.12 25.73 22.00
N ARG A 6 -20.06 26.37 20.83
CA ARG A 6 -18.78 26.74 20.23
C ARG A 6 -18.19 27.88 21.04
N ASP A 7 -16.96 27.71 21.50
CA ASP A 7 -16.18 28.82 22.04
C ASP A 7 -15.96 29.86 20.94
N ARG A 8 -16.44 31.07 21.19
CA ARG A 8 -16.38 32.20 20.24
C ARG A 8 -15.67 33.36 20.91
N VAL A 9 -14.61 33.81 20.27
CA VAL A 9 -13.91 35.05 20.61
C VAL A 9 -13.99 35.95 19.38
N THR A 10 -14.47 37.18 19.57
CA THR A 10 -14.52 38.21 18.52
C THR A 10 -13.39 39.18 18.76
N ILE A 11 -12.50 39.33 17.77
CA ILE A 11 -11.30 40.16 17.86
C ILE A 11 -11.32 41.12 16.67
N ASP A 12 -11.19 42.42 16.94
CA ASP A 12 -10.98 43.42 15.90
C ASP A 12 -9.50 43.45 15.50
N LEU A 13 -9.21 43.11 14.24
CA LEU A 13 -7.87 43.03 13.68
C LEU A 13 -7.44 44.32 12.98
N ARG A 14 -8.19 45.43 13.15
CA ARG A 14 -7.83 46.81 12.76
C ARG A 14 -7.11 46.94 11.40
N GLY A 15 -7.80 46.59 10.32
CA GLY A 15 -7.30 46.79 8.94
C GLY A 15 -6.62 45.58 8.30
N LEU A 16 -6.41 44.48 9.02
CA LEU A 16 -5.78 43.25 8.47
C LEU A 16 -6.69 42.41 7.56
N ARG A 17 -7.85 42.93 7.14
CA ARG A 17 -8.84 42.17 6.35
C ARG A 17 -8.25 41.70 5.01
N GLU A 18 -7.74 42.62 4.20
CA GLU A 18 -7.25 42.30 2.85
C GLU A 18 -6.03 41.38 2.86
N PRO A 19 -4.99 41.63 3.69
CA PRO A 19 -3.86 40.71 3.79
C PRO A 19 -4.28 39.28 4.20
N LEU A 20 -5.22 39.18 5.14
CA LEU A 20 -5.74 37.87 5.59
C LEU A 20 -6.54 37.17 4.50
N GLN A 21 -7.38 37.89 3.74
CA GLN A 21 -8.14 37.30 2.64
C GLN A 21 -7.22 36.82 1.52
N THR A 22 -6.24 37.63 1.12
CA THR A 22 -5.23 37.24 0.11
C THR A 22 -4.45 36.01 0.56
N ARG A 23 -3.98 36.00 1.81
CA ARG A 23 -3.23 34.86 2.34
C ARG A 23 -4.12 33.62 2.49
N ALA A 24 -5.38 33.77 2.85
CA ALA A 24 -6.32 32.65 2.95
C ALA A 24 -6.59 32.06 1.56
N LEU A 25 -6.74 32.90 0.54
CA LEU A 25 -6.93 32.48 -0.85
C LEU A 25 -5.73 31.68 -1.37
N VAL A 26 -4.51 32.19 -1.17
CA VAL A 26 -3.26 31.49 -1.55
C VAL A 26 -3.15 30.11 -0.91
N ASN A 27 -3.61 29.97 0.35
CA ASN A 27 -3.58 28.71 1.08
C ASN A 27 -4.86 27.87 0.91
N GLN A 28 -5.80 28.28 0.04
CA GLN A 28 -7.10 27.62 -0.17
C GLN A 28 -7.90 27.40 1.13
N MET A 29 -7.79 28.34 2.07
CA MET A 29 -8.43 28.29 3.38
C MET A 29 -9.45 29.42 3.54
N THR A 30 -10.35 29.29 4.53
CA THR A 30 -11.14 30.43 4.98
C THR A 30 -10.31 31.35 5.89
N PRO A 31 -10.57 32.67 5.95
CA PRO A 31 -9.84 33.57 6.84
C PRO A 31 -9.88 33.10 8.31
N ALA A 32 -11.02 32.56 8.77
CA ALA A 32 -11.15 32.01 10.12
C ALA A 32 -10.29 30.75 10.34
N ALA A 33 -10.12 29.89 9.32
CA ALA A 33 -9.24 28.73 9.41
C ALA A 33 -7.76 29.15 9.45
N LEU A 34 -7.39 30.13 8.62
CA LEU A 34 -6.04 30.70 8.61
C LEU A 34 -5.68 31.34 9.97
N VAL A 35 -6.58 32.16 10.52
CA VAL A 35 -6.38 32.78 11.84
C VAL A 35 -6.30 31.73 12.93
N ARG A 36 -7.17 30.70 12.90
CA ARG A 36 -7.11 29.60 13.87
C ARG A 36 -5.77 28.87 13.81
N GLN A 37 -5.26 28.59 12.61
CA GLN A 37 -3.97 27.94 12.44
C GLN A 37 -2.82 28.80 12.97
N ALA A 38 -2.84 30.12 12.70
CA ALA A 38 -1.83 31.04 13.21
C ALA A 38 -1.86 31.14 14.75
N VAL A 39 -3.05 31.21 15.35
CA VAL A 39 -3.22 31.21 16.80
C VAL A 39 -2.77 29.88 17.41
N LEU A 40 -3.11 28.75 16.80
CA LEU A 40 -2.64 27.43 17.25
C LEU A 40 -1.12 27.32 17.16
N ALA A 41 -0.49 27.81 16.09
CA ALA A 41 0.96 27.82 15.94
C ALA A 41 1.64 28.71 17.00
N TYR A 42 1.01 29.83 17.36
CA TYR A 42 1.51 30.71 18.42
C TYR A 42 1.36 30.11 19.83
N LEU A 43 0.25 29.39 20.08
CA LEU A 43 -0.05 28.76 21.37
C LEU A 43 0.60 27.38 21.55
N ALA A 44 1.08 26.76 20.46
CA ALA A 44 1.77 25.49 20.54
C ALA A 44 3.01 25.64 21.45
N PRO A 45 3.27 24.67 22.35
CA PRO A 45 4.51 24.66 23.11
C PRO A 45 5.69 24.70 22.14
N LYS A 46 6.72 25.50 22.43
CA LYS A 46 8.00 25.47 21.69
C LYS A 46 8.81 24.19 21.99
N SER A 47 8.12 23.07 22.19
CA SER A 47 8.68 21.73 22.34
C SER A 47 8.80 21.19 20.92
N GLY A 48 10.05 20.94 20.50
CA GLY A 48 10.44 20.74 19.11
C GLY A 48 9.53 19.84 18.29
N ASP A 49 9.48 20.16 16.99
CA ASP A 49 8.90 19.39 15.89
C ASP A 49 9.35 17.91 15.89
N GLN A 50 8.81 17.11 16.81
CA GLN A 50 8.73 15.69 16.59
C GLN A 50 7.51 15.47 15.70
N LYS A 51 7.78 15.51 14.38
CA LYS A 51 7.06 14.70 13.41
C LYS A 51 6.77 13.35 14.10
N PRO A 52 5.50 12.92 14.19
CA PRO A 52 5.20 11.59 14.72
C PRO A 52 6.13 10.60 14.03
N ASP A 53 6.90 9.85 14.83
CA ASP A 53 7.87 8.89 14.33
C ASP A 53 7.13 8.00 13.31
N PRO A 54 7.56 7.92 12.03
CA PRO A 54 6.90 7.12 11.00
C PRO A 54 7.18 5.63 11.22
N LYS A 55 7.15 5.18 12.48
CA LYS A 55 6.93 3.78 12.77
C LYS A 55 5.54 3.45 12.22
N PRO A 56 5.40 2.43 11.37
CA PRO A 56 4.07 1.97 10.98
C PRO A 56 3.31 1.75 12.28
N LEU A 57 2.20 2.47 12.46
CA LEU A 57 1.37 2.34 13.65
C LEU A 57 0.79 0.92 13.59
N LYS A 58 1.55 -0.04 14.12
CA LYS A 58 1.20 -1.45 14.18
C LYS A 58 -0.16 -1.51 14.84
N TYR A 59 -1.17 -1.85 14.05
CA TYR A 59 -2.55 -2.13 14.43
C TYR A 59 -2.96 -1.40 15.71
N VAL A 60 -3.37 -0.14 15.55
CA VAL A 60 -4.14 0.56 16.58
C VAL A 60 -5.25 -0.39 16.98
N ARG A 61 -5.22 -0.88 18.24
CA ARG A 61 -6.32 -1.67 18.81
C ARG A 61 -7.60 -0.89 18.53
N GLU A 62 -8.66 -1.57 18.11
CA GLU A 62 -9.94 -0.94 17.75
C GLU A 62 -10.47 0.04 18.82
N GLU A 63 -9.98 -0.11 20.05
CA GLU A 63 -10.20 0.72 21.24
C GLU A 63 -9.72 2.19 21.15
N GLN A 64 -8.89 2.58 20.17
CA GLN A 64 -8.38 3.97 20.02
C GLN A 64 -8.71 4.63 18.67
N VAL A 65 -9.89 4.36 18.10
CA VAL A 65 -10.32 4.99 16.83
C VAL A 65 -10.99 6.34 17.09
N ILE A 66 -10.43 7.42 16.51
CA ILE A 66 -11.03 8.77 16.54
C ILE A 66 -11.83 9.01 15.26
N LYS A 67 -13.11 9.37 15.39
CA LYS A 67 -13.95 9.76 14.25
C LYS A 67 -13.58 11.15 13.76
N VAL A 68 -13.02 11.23 12.55
CA VAL A 68 -12.75 12.49 11.85
C VAL A 68 -13.84 12.77 10.82
N THR A 69 -14.30 14.03 10.74
CA THR A 69 -15.21 14.48 9.67
C THR A 69 -14.40 15.25 8.62
N LEU A 70 -14.31 14.69 7.42
CA LEU A 70 -13.58 15.28 6.30
C LEU A 70 -14.55 15.83 5.24
N ARG A 71 -14.30 17.04 4.74
CA ARG A 71 -15.02 17.62 3.60
C ARG A 71 -14.18 17.45 2.34
N LEU A 72 -14.74 16.79 1.33
CA LEU A 72 -14.11 16.56 0.03
C LEU A 72 -15.05 17.01 -1.09
N PRO A 73 -14.53 17.46 -2.24
CA PRO A 73 -15.33 17.58 -3.45
C PRO A 73 -15.91 16.21 -3.83
N ALA A 74 -17.12 16.20 -4.39
CA ALA A 74 -17.86 14.96 -4.65
C ALA A 74 -17.08 13.94 -5.51
N GLY A 75 -16.38 14.42 -6.56
CA GLY A 75 -15.53 13.56 -7.41
C GLY A 75 -14.39 12.90 -6.65
N HIS A 76 -13.75 13.60 -5.72
CA HIS A 76 -12.67 13.06 -4.90
C HIS A 76 -13.20 12.04 -3.89
N ALA A 77 -14.38 12.28 -3.31
CA ALA A 77 -15.03 11.30 -2.43
C ALA A 77 -15.42 10.02 -3.18
N ALA A 78 -15.93 10.14 -4.42
CA ALA A 78 -16.23 9.01 -5.29
C ALA A 78 -14.96 8.22 -5.64
N LEU A 79 -13.89 8.92 -6.02
CA LEU A 79 -12.60 8.30 -6.33
C LEU A 79 -12.02 7.57 -5.11
N MET A 80 -12.04 8.20 -3.92
CA MET A 80 -11.60 7.57 -2.67
C MET A 80 -12.39 6.28 -2.38
N ASN A 81 -13.71 6.30 -2.55
CA ASN A 81 -14.55 5.12 -2.33
C ASN A 81 -14.23 4.00 -3.33
N TYR A 82 -14.03 4.35 -4.60
CA TYR A 82 -13.65 3.40 -5.64
C TYR A 82 -12.28 2.77 -5.33
N GLN A 83 -11.28 3.59 -5.00
CA GLN A 83 -9.93 3.15 -4.68
C GLN A 83 -9.90 2.25 -3.44
N ALA A 84 -10.61 2.59 -2.37
CA ALA A 84 -10.76 1.74 -1.20
C ALA A 84 -11.40 0.37 -1.54
N ARG A 85 -12.39 0.36 -2.45
CA ARG A 85 -13.06 -0.86 -2.91
C ARG A 85 -12.14 -1.76 -3.72
N ILE A 86 -11.38 -1.23 -4.68
CA ILE A 86 -10.43 -2.04 -5.47
C ILE A 86 -9.25 -2.52 -4.62
N ALA A 87 -8.90 -1.76 -3.58
CA ALA A 87 -7.95 -2.13 -2.54
C ALA A 87 -8.50 -3.21 -1.57
N ASN A 88 -9.81 -3.47 -1.59
CA ASN A 88 -10.52 -4.36 -0.67
C ASN A 88 -10.27 -4.01 0.81
N VAL A 89 -10.27 -2.71 1.14
CA VAL A 89 -10.13 -2.21 2.51
C VAL A 89 -11.23 -1.21 2.84
N SER A 90 -11.41 -0.94 4.14
CA SER A 90 -12.32 0.11 4.58
C SER A 90 -11.79 1.50 4.19
N LYS A 91 -12.67 2.49 4.12
CA LYS A 91 -12.30 3.88 3.81
C LYS A 91 -11.32 4.46 4.84
N SER A 92 -11.47 4.09 6.11
CA SER A 92 -10.57 4.55 7.18
C SER A 92 -9.17 3.98 7.02
N ILE A 93 -9.03 2.69 6.70
CA ILE A 93 -7.73 2.06 6.41
C ILE A 93 -7.10 2.68 5.16
N TYR A 94 -7.90 2.89 4.11
CA TYR A 94 -7.43 3.55 2.89
C TYR A 94 -6.87 4.95 3.16
N VAL A 95 -7.59 5.78 3.94
CA VAL A 95 -7.14 7.13 4.31
C VAL A 95 -5.92 7.11 5.22
N ALA A 96 -5.84 6.19 6.19
CA ALA A 96 -4.67 6.03 7.05
C ALA A 96 -3.41 5.72 6.23
N ALA A 97 -3.49 4.78 5.29
CA ALA A 97 -2.38 4.45 4.39
C ALA A 97 -1.92 5.66 3.55
N LEU A 98 -2.87 6.47 3.06
CA LEU A 98 -2.53 7.72 2.35
C LEU A 98 -1.81 8.74 3.23
N ILE A 99 -2.21 8.88 4.51
CA ILE A 99 -1.56 9.78 5.47
C ILE A 99 -0.14 9.32 5.78
N GLU A 100 0.08 8.00 5.87
CA GLU A 100 1.40 7.40 6.09
C GLU A 100 2.32 7.49 4.87
N GLY A 101 1.82 7.96 3.72
CA GLY A 101 2.56 7.96 2.46
C GLY A 101 2.81 6.56 1.89
N ALA A 102 2.13 5.55 2.43
CA ALA A 102 2.19 4.19 1.94
C ALA A 102 1.30 4.05 0.69
N PRO A 103 1.74 3.31 -0.35
CA PRO A 103 0.85 2.99 -1.45
C PRO A 103 -0.38 2.25 -0.90
N PRO A 104 -1.61 2.65 -1.26
CA PRO A 104 -2.81 2.05 -0.69
C PRO A 104 -2.82 0.54 -0.94
N PRO A 105 -3.28 -0.26 0.04
CA PRO A 105 -3.18 -1.72 -0.01
C PRO A 105 -3.86 -2.27 -1.26
N ARG A 106 -3.12 -2.80 -2.22
CA ARG A 106 -3.72 -3.35 -3.45
C ARG A 106 -4.20 -4.77 -3.20
N ASN A 107 -5.36 -5.14 -3.74
CA ASN A 107 -5.80 -6.53 -3.72
C ASN A 107 -4.97 -7.36 -4.70
N HIS A 108 -3.90 -7.98 -4.20
CA HIS A 108 -3.04 -8.84 -5.02
C HIS A 108 -3.60 -10.26 -5.19
N ALA A 109 -4.80 -10.61 -4.68
CA ALA A 109 -5.26 -12.00 -4.68
C ALA A 109 -5.31 -12.62 -6.08
N GLN A 110 -5.77 -11.86 -7.08
CA GLN A 110 -5.84 -12.31 -8.46
C GLN A 110 -4.46 -12.42 -9.10
N THR A 111 -3.56 -11.46 -8.83
CA THR A 111 -2.16 -11.52 -9.28
C THR A 111 -1.43 -12.72 -8.68
N VAL A 112 -1.66 -13.01 -7.40
CA VAL A 112 -1.11 -14.18 -6.71
C VAL A 112 -1.66 -15.48 -7.30
N ALA A 113 -2.95 -15.56 -7.56
CA ALA A 113 -3.56 -16.73 -8.18
C ALA A 113 -3.04 -16.96 -9.61
N ALA A 114 -2.89 -15.90 -10.41
CA ALA A 114 -2.32 -15.96 -11.75
C ALA A 114 -0.85 -16.41 -11.72
N LEU A 115 -0.08 -15.89 -10.77
CA LEU A 115 1.31 -16.29 -10.57
C LEU A 115 1.40 -17.77 -10.17
N GLN A 116 0.58 -18.22 -9.22
CA GLN A 116 0.52 -19.62 -8.78
C GLN A 116 0.13 -20.57 -9.93
N ALA A 117 -0.82 -20.18 -10.77
CA ALA A 117 -1.19 -20.97 -11.95
C ALA A 117 -0.05 -21.07 -12.97
N SER A 118 0.64 -19.95 -13.23
CA SER A 118 1.81 -19.93 -14.12
C SER A 118 2.94 -20.82 -13.58
N THR A 119 3.20 -20.73 -12.28
CA THR A 119 4.17 -21.55 -11.56
C THR A 119 3.90 -23.04 -11.69
N ASN A 120 2.65 -23.46 -11.43
CA ASN A 120 2.28 -24.87 -11.55
C ASN A 120 2.46 -25.36 -12.99
N ARG A 121 2.16 -24.53 -13.98
CA ARG A 121 2.35 -24.88 -15.39
C ARG A 121 3.81 -25.08 -15.76
N LEU A 122 4.71 -24.23 -15.23
CA LEU A 122 6.16 -24.40 -15.42
C LEU A 122 6.68 -25.68 -14.78
N ALA A 123 6.18 -26.05 -13.59
CA ALA A 123 6.56 -27.30 -12.93
C ALA A 123 6.13 -28.54 -13.73
N ILE A 124 4.95 -28.51 -14.36
CA ILE A 124 4.49 -29.57 -15.26
C ILE A 124 5.42 -29.68 -16.48
N ILE A 125 5.70 -28.56 -17.16
CA ILE A 125 6.59 -28.53 -18.33
C ILE A 125 7.99 -29.05 -17.99
N SER A 126 8.52 -28.64 -16.84
CA SER A 126 9.79 -29.12 -16.30
C SER A 126 9.80 -30.65 -16.15
N THR A 127 8.74 -31.21 -15.55
CA THR A 127 8.60 -32.66 -15.34
C THR A 127 8.49 -33.42 -16.66
N ASP A 128 7.68 -32.92 -17.60
CA ASP A 128 7.50 -33.52 -18.92
C ASP A 128 8.81 -33.52 -19.71
N LEU A 129 9.59 -32.44 -19.62
CA LEU A 129 10.87 -32.31 -20.28
C LEU A 129 11.93 -33.28 -19.70
N SER A 130 11.98 -33.43 -18.37
CA SER A 130 12.82 -34.43 -17.72
C SER A 130 12.42 -35.87 -18.11
N ALA A 131 11.12 -36.14 -18.24
CA ALA A 131 10.62 -37.45 -18.68
C ALA A 131 11.01 -37.72 -20.15
N TYR A 132 10.87 -36.72 -21.02
CA TYR A 132 11.26 -36.82 -22.43
C TYR A 132 12.76 -37.10 -22.60
N LEU A 133 13.61 -36.39 -21.85
CA LEU A 133 15.06 -36.66 -21.86
C LEU A 133 15.41 -38.06 -21.38
N ARG A 134 14.74 -38.55 -20.33
CA ARG A 134 14.94 -39.92 -19.85
C ARG A 134 14.63 -40.95 -20.94
N ILE A 135 13.54 -40.75 -21.67
CA ILE A 135 13.15 -41.61 -22.80
C ILE A 135 14.19 -41.54 -23.92
N LEU A 136 14.63 -40.34 -24.30
CA LEU A 136 15.67 -40.15 -25.31
C LEU A 136 16.97 -40.88 -24.93
N HIS A 137 17.36 -40.82 -23.67
CA HIS A 137 18.57 -41.47 -23.17
C HIS A 137 18.46 -43.01 -23.23
N MET A 138 17.26 -43.56 -23.01
CA MET A 138 17.00 -45.00 -23.15
C MET A 138 16.98 -45.48 -24.60
N VAL A 139 16.52 -44.64 -25.53
CA VAL A 139 16.35 -45.01 -26.96
C VAL A 139 17.64 -44.84 -27.77
N LYS A 140 18.57 -43.97 -27.34
CA LYS A 140 19.80 -43.67 -28.08
C LYS A 140 21.07 -43.71 -27.21
N PRO A 141 21.45 -44.88 -26.67
CA PRO A 141 22.68 -45.03 -25.90
C PRO A 141 23.90 -44.80 -26.80
N GLY A 142 24.55 -43.62 -26.69
CA GLY A 142 25.71 -43.25 -27.50
C GLY A 142 25.72 -41.79 -28.01
N ALA A 143 24.59 -41.08 -27.93
CA ALA A 143 24.52 -39.64 -28.22
C ALA A 143 24.85 -38.76 -26.98
N SER A 144 25.67 -39.29 -26.06
CA SER A 144 25.79 -38.81 -24.69
C SER A 144 26.22 -37.35 -24.57
N GLN A 145 27.19 -36.87 -25.35
CA GLN A 145 27.75 -35.54 -25.13
C GLN A 145 26.80 -34.37 -25.49
N GLU A 146 25.93 -34.53 -26.50
CA GLU A 146 24.91 -33.52 -26.81
C GLU A 146 23.72 -33.61 -25.84
N LEU A 147 23.29 -34.84 -25.49
CA LEU A 147 22.24 -35.06 -24.50
C LEU A 147 22.62 -34.50 -23.12
N ASP A 148 23.87 -34.71 -22.69
CA ASP A 148 24.40 -34.18 -21.43
C ASP A 148 24.39 -32.65 -21.40
N ARG A 149 24.67 -31.99 -22.53
CA ARG A 149 24.59 -30.52 -22.67
C ARG A 149 23.17 -30.00 -22.55
N TYR A 150 22.21 -30.64 -23.23
CA TYR A 150 20.80 -30.26 -23.10
C TYR A 150 20.27 -30.52 -21.69
N GLN A 151 20.71 -31.60 -21.07
CA GLN A 151 20.33 -31.96 -19.71
C GLN A 151 20.85 -30.94 -18.69
N ALA A 152 22.12 -30.52 -18.78
CA ALA A 152 22.68 -29.47 -17.93
C ALA A 152 21.95 -28.11 -18.10
N GLY A 153 21.57 -27.75 -19.34
CA GLY A 153 20.81 -26.53 -19.60
C GLY A 153 19.40 -26.57 -19.00
N ILE A 154 18.77 -27.75 -18.98
CA ILE A 154 17.44 -27.96 -18.41
C ILE A 154 17.50 -27.99 -16.88
N ASP A 155 18.53 -28.58 -16.30
CA ASP A 155 18.75 -28.56 -14.85
C ASP A 155 18.97 -27.13 -14.36
N THR A 156 19.76 -26.35 -15.09
CA THR A 156 19.97 -24.91 -14.81
C THR A 156 18.65 -24.14 -14.89
N LEU A 157 17.85 -24.36 -15.94
CA LEU A 157 16.54 -23.72 -16.10
C LEU A 157 15.57 -24.10 -14.98
N ASN A 158 15.58 -25.37 -14.57
CA ASN A 158 14.75 -25.85 -13.45
C ASN A 158 15.16 -25.21 -12.13
N GLU A 159 16.47 -25.07 -11.87
CA GLU A 159 16.98 -24.38 -10.69
C GLU A 159 16.61 -22.90 -10.68
N ASP A 160 16.74 -22.20 -11.81
CA ASP A 160 16.39 -20.79 -11.93
C ASP A 160 14.88 -20.56 -11.77
N ILE A 161 14.05 -21.43 -12.38
CA ILE A 161 12.61 -21.44 -12.13
C ILE A 161 12.35 -21.64 -10.65
N GLY A 162 12.91 -22.70 -10.03
CA GLY A 162 12.75 -22.96 -8.60
C GLY A 162 13.13 -21.78 -7.71
N ARG A 163 14.23 -21.09 -8.03
CA ARG A 163 14.67 -19.88 -7.32
C ARG A 163 13.66 -18.74 -7.46
N HIS A 164 13.19 -18.46 -8.67
CA HIS A 164 12.17 -17.44 -8.91
C HIS A 164 10.84 -17.77 -8.21
N LEU A 165 10.45 -19.03 -8.17
CA LEU A 165 9.26 -19.49 -7.47
C LEU A 165 9.36 -19.31 -5.97
N ASN A 166 10.52 -19.58 -5.38
CA ASN A 166 10.76 -19.34 -3.96
C ASN A 166 10.72 -17.84 -3.62
N THR A 167 11.34 -16.99 -4.45
CA THR A 167 11.28 -15.53 -4.29
C THR A 167 9.85 -15.01 -4.39
N ALA A 168 9.09 -15.47 -5.39
CA ALA A 168 7.69 -15.13 -5.56
C ALA A 168 6.85 -15.60 -4.36
N SER A 169 7.03 -16.85 -3.92
CA SER A 169 6.31 -17.42 -2.78
C SER A 169 6.57 -16.67 -1.49
N ALA A 170 7.82 -16.30 -1.21
CA ALA A 170 8.21 -15.50 -0.05
C ALA A 170 7.54 -14.11 -0.08
N LEU A 171 7.59 -13.42 -1.22
CA LEU A 171 6.92 -12.13 -1.39
C LEU A 171 5.40 -12.25 -1.20
N VAL A 172 4.78 -13.32 -1.72
CA VAL A 172 3.35 -13.58 -1.52
C VAL A 172 3.02 -13.88 -0.06
N ALA A 173 3.87 -14.62 0.65
CA ALA A 173 3.70 -14.92 2.07
C ALA A 173 3.80 -13.65 2.92
N GLU A 174 4.77 -12.77 2.63
CA GLU A 174 4.89 -11.46 3.25
C GLU A 174 3.62 -10.63 3.03
N LEU A 175 3.16 -10.50 1.78
CA LEU A 175 1.94 -9.75 1.43
C LEU A 175 0.64 -10.35 2.03
N ARG A 176 0.64 -11.63 2.41
CA ARG A 176 -0.45 -12.29 3.13
C ARG A 176 -0.36 -12.05 4.63
N ALA A 177 0.84 -12.10 5.20
CA ALA A 177 1.08 -11.85 6.62
C ALA A 177 0.73 -10.41 7.02
N THR A 178 1.02 -9.43 6.16
CA THR A 178 0.62 -8.03 6.39
C THR A 178 -0.90 -7.83 6.37
N ARG A 179 -1.65 -8.77 5.76
CA ARG A 179 -3.12 -8.70 5.58
C ARG A 179 -3.94 -9.39 6.66
N ARG A 180 -3.33 -10.21 7.53
CA ARG A 180 -4.08 -10.96 8.55
C ARG A 180 -4.21 -10.11 9.81
N PRO A 181 -5.42 -9.74 10.25
CA PRO A 181 -5.60 -9.19 11.58
C PRO A 181 -5.30 -10.32 12.57
N GLN A 182 -4.44 -10.05 13.55
CA GLN A 182 -4.41 -10.84 14.79
C GLN A 182 -5.51 -10.31 15.71
#